data_AF-A0A418SEN7-F1
#
_entry.id   AF-A0A418SEN7-F1
#
_cell.length_a   1.000
_cell.length_b   1.000
_cell.length_c   1.000
_cell.angle_alpha   90.00
_cell.angle_beta   90.00
_cell.angle_gamma   90.00
#
_symmetry.space_group_name_H-M   'P 1'
#
loop_
_entity.id
_entity.type
_entity.pdbx_description
1 polymer ?
#
loop_
_entity_poly.entity_id
_entity_poly.type
_entity_poly.pdbx_seq_one_letter_code
_entity_poly.pdbx_strand_id
1 'polypeptide(L)' 'MNRWMIRAVLWVRNPPSEKRVILVLVVIALCIAIWGAEKLFGFPDWLVPDTRRWR' A
#
# COMPACT_ATOMS: atom_id res chain seq x y z
N MET A 1 -13.51 -22.65 0.25
CA MET A 1 -12.14 -22.11 0.40
C MET A 1 -11.88 -21.11 -0.71
N ASN A 2 -11.78 -19.81 -0.41
CA ASN A 2 -11.59 -18.78 -1.44
C ASN A 2 -10.20 -18.89 -2.07
N ARG A 3 -10.11 -18.77 -3.41
CA ARG A 3 -8.84 -18.86 -4.17
C ARG A 3 -7.73 -17.97 -3.62
N TRP A 4 -8.09 -16.84 -3.00
CA TRP A 4 -7.18 -15.90 -2.37
C TRP A 4 -6.43 -16.50 -1.17
N MET A 5 -7.10 -17.27 -0.31
CA MET A 5 -6.46 -17.90 0.84
C MET A 5 -5.44 -18.96 0.41
N ILE A 6 -5.79 -19.76 -0.61
CA ILE A 6 -4.88 -20.77 -1.16
C ILE A 6 -3.63 -20.10 -1.75
N ARG A 7 -3.78 -18.99 -2.47
CA ARG A 7 -2.65 -18.23 -3.02
C ARG A 7 -1.73 -17.65 -1.93
N ALA A 8 -2.30 -17.13 -0.84
CA ALA A 8 -1.52 -16.61 0.28
C ALA A 8 -0.67 -17.71 0.94
N VAL A 9 -1.26 -18.89 1.17
CA VAL A 9 -0.54 -20.06 1.69
C VAL A 9 0.57 -20.52 0.74
N LEU A 10 0.31 -20.51 -0.57
CA LEU A 10 1.30 -20.85 -1.58
C LEU A 10 2.45 -19.84 -1.63
N TRP A 11 2.19 -18.55 -1.39
CA TRP A 11 3.23 -17.51 -1.31
C TRP A 11 4.21 -17.76 -0.16
N VAL A 12 3.73 -18.28 0.98
CA VAL A 12 4.60 -18.65 2.11
C VAL A 12 5.42 -19.90 1.81
N ARG A 13 4.79 -20.90 1.17
CA ARG A 13 5.43 -22.19 0.88
C ARG A 13 6.38 -22.17 -0.31
N ASN A 14 6.07 -21.36 -1.31
CA ASN A 14 6.80 -21.27 -2.56
C ASN A 14 6.76 -19.82 -3.05
N PRO A 15 7.56 -18.93 -2.43
CA PRO A 15 7.49 -17.51 -2.69
C PRO A 15 7.83 -17.22 -4.15
N PRO A 16 7.17 -16.21 -4.76
CA PRO A 16 7.62 -15.69 -6.04
C PRO A 16 9.05 -15.14 -5.92
N SER A 17 9.70 -14.91 -7.07
CA SER A 17 11.10 -14.46 -7.10
C SER A 17 11.38 -13.30 -6.13
N GLU A 18 12.55 -13.33 -5.49
CA GLU A 18 12.96 -12.36 -4.46
C GLU A 18 12.79 -10.91 -4.94
N LYS A 19 13.10 -10.65 -6.23
CA LYS A 19 12.91 -9.34 -6.87
C LYS A 19 11.47 -8.83 -6.78
N ARG A 20 10.47 -9.70 -6.94
CA ARG A 20 9.05 -9.33 -6.84
C ARG A 20 8.65 -9.05 -5.39
N VAL A 21 9.15 -9.83 -4.45
CA VAL A 21 8.88 -9.61 -3.01
C VAL A 21 9.47 -8.26 -2.58
N ILE A 22 10.72 -7.99 -2.96
CA ILE A 22 11.38 -6.70 -2.68
C ILE A 22 10.60 -5.55 -3.31
N LEU A 23 10.17 -5.66 -4.57
CA LEU A 23 9.35 -4.63 -5.21
C LEU A 23 8.09 -4.30 -4.39
N VAL A 24 7.35 -5.33 -3.97
CA VAL A 24 6.14 -5.14 -3.17
C VAL A 24 6.46 -4.50 -1.82
N LEU A 25 7.51 -4.95 -1.14
CA LEU A 25 7.94 -4.37 0.14
C LEU A 25 8.36 -2.90 0.01
N VAL A 26 9.09 -2.54 -1.05
CA VAL A 26 9.48 -1.16 -1.35
C VAL A 26 8.26 -0.28 -1.60
N VAL A 27 7.28 -0.76 -2.38
CA VAL A 27 6.05 -0.02 -2.64
C VAL A 27 5.26 0.19 -1.34
N ILE A 28 5.11 -0.84 -0.51
CA ILE A 28 4.43 -0.74 0.79
C ILE A 28 5.16 0.26 1.69
N ALA A 29 6.49 0.19 1.78
CA ALA A 29 7.29 1.12 2.57
C ALA A 29 7.12 2.57 2.08
N LEU A 30 7.07 2.78 0.75
CA LEU A 30 6.82 4.09 0.16
C LEU A 30 5.43 4.63 0.52
N CYS A 31 4.38 3.81 0.41
CA CYS A 31 3.02 4.21 0.81
C CYS A 31 2.95 4.59 2.30
N ILE A 32 3.59 3.81 3.17
CA ILE A 32 3.66 4.10 4.61
C ILE A 32 4.46 5.37 4.87
N ALA A 33 5.56 5.59 4.17
CA ALA A 33 6.38 6.79 4.31
C ALA A 33 5.59 8.05 3.91
N ILE A 34 4.86 7.99 2.80
CA ILE A 34 3.97 9.08 2.37
C ILE A 34 2.92 9.33 3.46
N TRP A 35 2.13 8.31 3.81
CA TRP A 35 1.08 8.44 4.82
C TRP A 35 1.58 8.97 6.18
N GLY A 36 2.75 8.47 6.63
CA GLY A 36 3.40 8.95 7.85
C GLY A 36 3.86 10.41 7.73
N ALA A 37 4.39 10.81 6.57
CA ALA A 37 4.77 12.19 6.32
C ALA A 37 3.54 13.12 6.32
N GLU A 38 2.41 12.73 5.73
CA GLU A 38 1.16 13.50 5.76
C GLU A 38 0.71 13.75 7.21
N LYS A 39 0.78 12.72 8.06
CA LYS A 39 0.31 12.80 9.44
C LYS A 39 1.22 13.63 10.34
N LEU A 40 2.51 13.73 10.03
CA LEU A 40 3.49 14.48 10.82
C LEU A 40 3.62 15.94 10.38
N PHE A 41 3.58 16.22 9.08
CA PHE A 41 3.76 17.57 8.55
C PHE A 41 2.44 18.29 8.21
N GLY A 42 1.33 17.55 8.11
CA GLY A 42 0.09 18.07 7.55
C GLY A 42 0.20 18.28 6.04
N PHE A 43 -0.95 18.33 5.37
CA PHE A 43 -0.99 18.72 3.97
C PHE A 43 -1.20 20.23 3.83
N PRO A 44 -0.42 20.90 2.98
CA PRO A 44 -0.72 22.28 2.59
C PRO A 44 -2.05 22.38 1.82
N ASP A 45 -2.70 23.54 1.88
CA ASP A 45 -4.10 23.74 1.43
C ASP A 45 -4.37 23.34 -0.03
N TRP A 46 -3.38 23.48 -0.92
CA TRP A 46 -3.44 23.05 -2.33
C TRP A 46 -3.45 21.53 -2.57
N LEU A 47 -3.17 20.71 -1.54
CA LEU A 47 -3.12 19.25 -1.60
C LEU A 47 -4.33 18.61 -0.92
N VAL A 48 -5.20 19.41 -0.30
CA VAL A 48 -6.44 18.93 0.30
C VAL A 48 -7.42 18.57 -0.83
N PRO A 49 -7.91 17.32 -0.92
CA PRO A 49 -8.89 16.94 -1.92
C PRO A 49 -10.15 17.82 -1.78
N ASP A 50 -10.60 18.41 -2.89
CA ASP A 50 -11.88 19.12 -2.90
C ASP A 50 -13.00 18.11 -2.63
N THR A 51 -13.49 18.11 -1.40
CA THR A 51 -14.62 17.32 -0.95
C THR A 51 -15.91 18.00 -1.40
N ARG A 52 -16.08 18.16 -2.71
CA ARG A 52 -17.41 18.41 -3.28
C ARG A 52 -18.28 17.21 -2.96
N ARG A 53 -18.99 17.34 -1.84
CA ARG A 53 -19.99 16.40 -1.36
C ARG A 53 -21.16 16.46 -2.33
N TRP A 54 -21.12 15.57 -3.32
CA TRP A 54 -22.20 15.36 -4.27
C TRP A 54 -23.47 15.03 -3.48
N ARG A 55 -24.42 15.97 -3.54
CA ARG A 55 -25.79 15.84 -3.06
C ARG A 55 -26.70 15.79 -4.28
#